data_AF-A0A135T5S2-F1
#
_entry.id   AF-A0A135T5S2-F1
#
_cell.length_a   1.000
_cell.length_b   1.000
_cell.length_c   1.000
_cell.angle_alpha   90.00
_cell.angle_beta   90.00
_cell.angle_gamma   90.00
#
_symmetry.space_group_name_H-M   'P 1'
#
loop_
_entity.id
_entity.type
_entity.pdbx_description
1 polymer ?
#
loop_
_entity_poly.entity_id
_entity_poly.type
_entity_poly.pdbx_seq_one_letter_code
_entity_poly.pdbx_strand_id
1 'polypeptide(L)' 'MVRTRPIQKFAAAVGQCSAETSMYGKCIVADYNSVHKDKCLKEFLRLKDCYLIAARKAR' A
#
# COMPACT_ATOMS: atom_id res chain seq x y z
N MET A 1 -28.72 1.65 1.46
CA MET A 1 -27.53 2.25 2.10
C MET A 1 -26.42 1.20 2.11
N VAL A 2 -25.45 1.27 1.20
CA VAL A 2 -24.35 0.28 1.16
C VAL A 2 -23.49 0.52 2.39
N ARG A 3 -23.60 -0.38 3.38
CA ARG A 3 -22.74 -0.38 4.56
C ARG A 3 -21.31 -0.60 4.06
N THR A 4 -20.52 0.48 3.96
CA THR A 4 -19.17 0.43 3.41
C THR A 4 -18.39 -0.63 4.15
N ARG A 5 -18.11 -1.73 3.45
CA ARG A 5 -17.42 -2.87 4.05
C ARG A 5 -16.00 -2.43 4.42
N PRO A 6 -15.39 -2.97 5.48
CA PRO A 6 -14.02 -2.63 5.85
C PRO A 6 -13.03 -2.71 4.67
N ILE A 7 -13.28 -3.63 3.73
CA ILE A 7 -12.50 -3.78 2.50
C ILE A 7 -12.60 -2.57 1.55
N GLN A 8 -13.75 -1.89 1.50
CA GLN A 8 -13.91 -0.67 0.69
C GLN A 8 -13.16 0.50 1.33
N LYS A 9 -13.14 0.60 2.67
CA LYS A 9 -12.32 1.60 3.37
C LYS A 9 -10.83 1.38 3.11
N PHE A 10 -10.40 0.12 3.11
CA PHE A 10 -9.03 -0.24 2.76
C PHE A 10 -8.72 0.09 1.29
N ALA A 11 -9.59 -0.26 0.34
CA ALA A 11 -9.41 0.08 -1.07
C ALA A 11 -9.32 1.60 -1.29
N ALA A 12 -10.13 2.40 -0.59
CA ALA A 12 -10.03 3.85 -0.61
C ALA A 12 -8.68 4.34 -0.06
N ALA A 13 -8.22 3.80 1.06
CA ALA A 13 -6.91 4.12 1.64
C ALA A 13 -5.75 3.74 0.70
N VAL A 14 -5.84 2.58 0.04
CA VAL A 14 -4.87 2.15 -0.98
C VAL A 14 -4.84 3.11 -2.17
N GLY A 15 -6.03 3.55 -2.63
CA GLY A 15 -6.15 4.53 -3.70
C GLY A 15 -5.45 5.85 -3.38
N GLN A 16 -5.46 6.29 -2.12
CA GLN A 16 -4.76 7.52 -1.69
C GLN A 16 -3.23 7.39 -1.70
N CYS A 17 -2.70 6.17 -1.63
CA CYS A 17 -1.26 5.88 -1.57
C CYS A 17 -0.73 5.29 -2.89
N SER A 18 -1.40 5.58 -4.01
CA SER A 18 -1.09 4.98 -5.32
C SER A 18 0.36 5.26 -5.79
N ALA A 19 0.97 6.37 -5.39
CA ALA A 19 2.34 6.70 -5.73
C ALA A 19 3.35 5.77 -5.04
N GLU A 20 3.20 5.57 -3.74
CA GLU A 20 4.00 4.64 -2.93
C GLU A 20 3.78 3.19 -3.37
N THR A 21 2.54 2.81 -3.69
CA THR A 21 2.22 1.49 -4.25
C THR A 21 2.94 1.25 -5.56
N SER A 22 2.97 2.26 -6.43
CA SER A 22 3.67 2.16 -7.71
C SER A 22 5.18 2.04 -7.54
N MET A 23 5.78 2.74 -6.58
CA MET A 23 7.22 2.64 -6.29
C MET A 23 7.58 1.27 -5.71
N TYR A 24 6.79 0.78 -4.75
CA TYR A 24 6.96 -0.56 -4.19
C TYR A 24 6.79 -1.63 -5.28
N GLY A 25 5.75 -1.51 -6.11
CA GLY A 25 5.51 -2.40 -7.25
C GLY A 25 6.65 -2.40 -8.26
N LYS A 26 7.21 -1.23 -8.61
CA LYS A 26 8.38 -1.13 -9.50
C LYS A 26 9.59 -1.87 -8.95
N CYS A 27 9.87 -1.74 -7.66
CA CYS A 27 10.98 -2.43 -7.00
C CYS A 27 10.78 -3.95 -7.00
N ILE A 28 9.55 -4.42 -6.76
CA ILE A 28 9.20 -5.85 -6.81
C ILE A 28 9.31 -6.40 -8.24
N VAL A 29 8.77 -5.68 -9.23
CA VAL A 29 8.77 -6.11 -10.64
C VAL A 29 10.18 -6.10 -11.24
N ALA A 30 11.03 -5.15 -10.85
CA ALA A 30 12.41 -5.08 -11.30
C ALA A 30 13.19 -6.37 -10.98
N ASP A 31 12.82 -7.06 -9.91
CA ASP A 31 13.57 -8.19 -9.40
C ASP A 31 12.66 -9.30 -8.87
N TYR A 32 11.61 -9.57 -9.65
CA TYR A 32 10.48 -10.45 -9.28
C TYR A 32 10.92 -11.87 -8.90
N ASN A 33 11.97 -12.38 -9.56
CA ASN A 33 12.52 -13.71 -9.30
C ASN A 33 13.31 -13.81 -7.99
N SER A 34 13.71 -12.69 -7.42
CA SER A 34 14.48 -12.62 -6.19
C SER A 34 13.78 -11.71 -5.20
N VAL A 35 12.44 -11.75 -5.14
CA VAL A 35 11.70 -11.08 -4.07
C VAL A 35 11.97 -11.81 -2.77
N HIS A 36 12.73 -11.18 -1.89
CA HIS A 36 12.99 -11.66 -0.53
C HIS A 36 12.58 -10.59 0.48
N LYS A 37 12.52 -11.02 1.74
CA LYS A 37 12.34 -10.13 2.87
C LYS A 37 13.36 -8.98 2.78
N ASP A 38 12.89 -7.75 2.98
CA ASP A 38 13.67 -6.51 3.01
C ASP A 38 14.18 -5.96 1.67
N LYS A 39 13.98 -6.64 0.54
CA LYS A 39 14.47 -6.16 -0.77
C LYS A 39 13.91 -4.79 -1.17
N CYS A 40 12.64 -4.56 -0.89
CA CYS A 40 11.96 -3.28 -1.11
C CYS A 40 11.53 -2.63 0.21
N LEU A 41 12.29 -2.85 1.29
CA LEU A 41 11.94 -2.41 2.65
C LEU A 41 11.60 -0.91 2.71
N LYS A 42 12.39 -0.08 2.04
CA LYS A 42 12.18 1.38 2.04
C LYS A 42 10.84 1.79 1.45
N GLU A 43 10.49 1.21 0.30
CA GLU A 43 9.23 1.49 -0.37
C GLU A 43 8.05 0.85 0.35
N PHE A 44 8.26 -0.34 0.93
CA PHE A 44 7.26 -1.01 1.77
C PHE A 44 6.95 -0.20 3.04
N LEU A 45 7.96 0.36 3.70
CA LEU A 45 7.78 1.21 4.89
C LEU A 45 6.99 2.48 4.55
N ARG A 46 7.29 3.12 3.42
CA ARG A 46 6.53 4.28 2.94
C ARG A 46 5.08 3.94 2.62
N LEU A 47 4.85 2.84 1.89
CA LEU A 47 3.52 2.33 1.60
C LEU A 47 2.73 2.07 2.89
N LYS A 48 3.36 1.38 3.84
CA LYS A 48 2.74 1.04 5.14
C LYS A 48 2.36 2.30 5.90
N ASP A 49 3.25 3.29 5.95
CA ASP A 49 3.01 4.54 6.65
C ASP A 49 1.80 5.28 6.05
N CYS A 50 1.75 5.39 4.72
CA CYS A 50 0.62 6.00 4.03
C CYS A 50 -0.69 5.24 4.29
N TYR A 51 -0.68 3.90 4.23
CA TYR A 51 -1.86 3.08 4.55
C TYR A 51 -2.33 3.30 5.99
N LEU A 52 -1.42 3.40 6.96
CA LEU A 52 -1.77 3.65 8.36
C LEU A 52 -2.39 5.04 8.55
N ILE A 53 -1.86 6.06 7.89
CA ILE A 53 -2.42 7.42 7.93
C ILE A 53 -3.80 7.45 7.25
N ALA A 54 -3.93 6.85 6.07
CA ALA A 54 -5.18 6.83 5.30
C ALA A 54 -6.27 5.99 6.00
N ALA A 55 -5.91 4.86 6.62
CA ALA A 55 -6.83 4.07 7.43
C ALA A 55 -7.33 4.83 8.66
N ARG A 56 -6.48 5.67 9.28
CA ARG A 56 -6.90 6.55 10.39
C ARG A 56 -7.82 7.68 9.91
N LYS A 57 -7.62 8.20 8.70
CA LYS A 57 -8.51 9.19 8.06
C LYS A 57 -9.89 8.62 7.70
N ALA A 58 -9.99 7.32 7.45
CA ALA A 58 -11.24 6.64 7.09
C ALA A 58 -12.10 6.20 8.30
N ARG A 59 -11.73 6.59 9.52
CA ARG A 59 -12.48 6.32 10.76
C ARG A 59 -13.66 7.28 10.88
#